data_AF-A0A967HGK2-F1
#
_entry.id   AF-A0A967HGK2-F1
#
_cell.length_a   1.000
_cell.length_b   1.000
_cell.length_c   1.000
_cell.angle_alpha   90.00
_cell.angle_beta   90.00
_cell.angle_gamma   90.00
#
_symmetry.space_group_name_H-M   'P 1'
#
loop_
_entity.id
_entity.type
_entity.pdbx_description
1 polymer ?
#
loop_
_entity_poly.entity_id
_entity_poly.type
_entity_poly.pdbx_seq_one_letter_code
_entity_poly.pdbx_strand_id
1 'polypeptide(L)'
;EKGAFTDARTMKRGLVELAEGGTLFLDEIGELSLGLQGKLLRFIEEKRFRRVGGTKDLEVDARLVAATNRDLEAEVEADGFREDLYYRLRVFPIRLPPLR
;
A
#
# COMPACT_ATOMS: atom_id res chain seq x y z
N GLU A 1 -15.34 3.42 -8.61
CA GLU A 1 -16.75 3.80 -8.89
C GLU A 1 -17.19 3.18 -10.21
N LYS A 2 -18.51 3.02 -10.46
CA LYS A 2 -18.97 2.76 -11.83
C LYS A 2 -18.45 3.91 -12.72
N GLY A 3 -17.80 3.58 -13.84
CA GLY A 3 -17.20 4.57 -14.74
C GLY A 3 -15.80 5.11 -14.38
N ALA A 4 -15.11 4.55 -13.38
CA ALA A 4 -13.78 5.05 -12.98
C ALA A 4 -12.60 4.69 -13.91
N PHE A 5 -12.79 3.74 -14.83
CA PHE A 5 -11.84 3.32 -15.87
C PHE A 5 -12.62 2.70 -17.05
N THR A 6 -11.95 2.49 -18.18
CA THR A 6 -12.53 2.14 -19.50
C THR A 6 -13.47 0.93 -19.55
N ASP A 7 -13.54 0.10 -18.49
CA ASP A 7 -14.46 -1.04 -18.38
C ASP A 7 -15.17 -1.17 -17.01
N ALA A 8 -15.39 -0.06 -16.31
CA ALA A 8 -16.01 -0.05 -14.98
C ALA A 8 -17.56 -0.21 -15.02
N ARG A 9 -18.07 -1.30 -15.61
CA ARG A 9 -19.52 -1.63 -15.70
C ARG A 9 -20.13 -2.08 -14.37
N THR A 10 -19.34 -2.75 -13.53
CA THR A 10 -19.73 -3.22 -12.18
C THR A 10 -18.80 -2.66 -11.12
N MET A 11 -19.35 -2.40 -9.93
CA MET A 11 -18.53 -1.96 -8.79
C MET A 11 -17.73 -3.16 -8.27
N LYS A 12 -16.41 -3.14 -8.45
CA LYS A 12 -15.50 -4.09 -7.80
C LYS A 12 -14.98 -3.50 -6.50
N ARG A 13 -15.14 -4.24 -5.39
CA ARG A 13 -14.49 -3.91 -4.11
C ARG A 13 -12.97 -4.00 -4.30
N GLY A 14 -12.24 -3.01 -3.83
CA GLY A 14 -10.76 -3.04 -3.87
C GLY A 14 -10.17 -4.06 -2.89
N LEU A 15 -8.91 -4.43 -3.07
CA LEU A 15 -8.21 -5.37 -2.16
C LEU A 15 -8.19 -4.87 -0.72
N VAL A 16 -8.04 -3.57 -0.53
CA VAL A 16 -8.12 -2.91 0.78
C VAL A 16 -9.48 -3.16 1.44
N GLU A 17 -10.58 -3.00 0.70
CA GLU A 17 -11.93 -3.26 1.22
C GLU A 17 -12.18 -4.72 1.57
N LEU A 18 -11.51 -5.64 0.89
CA LEU A 18 -11.65 -7.07 1.13
C LEU A 18 -10.85 -7.52 2.36
N ALA A 19 -9.86 -6.74 2.79
CA ALA A 19 -9.02 -7.02 3.94
C ALA A 19 -9.63 -6.57 5.29
N GLU A 20 -10.84 -6.02 5.29
CA GLU A 20 -11.56 -5.59 6.50
C GLU A 20 -11.61 -6.69 7.56
N GLY A 21 -11.16 -6.37 8.78
CA GLY A 21 -11.06 -7.30 9.90
C GLY A 21 -9.93 -8.34 9.76
N GLY A 22 -9.07 -8.21 8.75
CA GLY A 22 -8.05 -9.19 8.38
C GLY A 22 -6.66 -8.59 8.20
N THR A 23 -5.94 -9.09 7.20
CA THR A 23 -4.58 -8.65 6.87
C THR A 23 -4.45 -8.37 5.37
N LEU A 24 -3.92 -7.20 5.03
CA LEU A 24 -3.50 -6.82 3.70
C LEU A 24 -2.00 -7.13 3.56
N PHE A 25 -1.68 -8.06 2.66
CA PHE A 25 -0.30 -8.34 2.25
C PHE A 25 0.02 -7.58 0.97
N LEU A 26 1.12 -6.82 0.98
CA LEU A 26 1.63 -6.11 -0.18
C LEU A 26 3.02 -6.66 -0.52
N ASP A 27 3.12 -7.33 -1.66
CA ASP A 27 4.40 -7.79 -2.19
C ASP A 27 5.09 -6.69 -3.00
N GLU A 28 6.42 -6.77 -3.10
CA GLU A 28 7.27 -5.86 -3.86
C GLU A 28 6.98 -4.36 -3.64
N ILE A 29 6.87 -3.94 -2.38
CA ILE A 29 6.49 -2.56 -2.04
C ILE A 29 7.41 -1.49 -2.63
N GLY A 30 8.68 -1.84 -2.90
CA GLY A 30 9.65 -0.97 -3.54
C GLY A 30 9.36 -0.65 -5.02
N GLU A 31 8.47 -1.39 -5.69
CA GLU A 31 8.06 -1.11 -7.08
C GLU A 31 6.93 -0.08 -7.17
N LEU A 32 6.36 0.35 -6.04
CA LEU A 32 5.29 1.34 -6.04
C LEU A 32 5.79 2.68 -6.57
N SER A 33 5.11 3.24 -7.55
CA SER A 33 5.33 4.65 -7.95
C SER A 33 5.19 5.60 -6.75
N LEU A 34 5.97 6.69 -6.73
CA LEU A 34 5.97 7.70 -5.65
C LEU A 34 4.56 8.23 -5.32
N GLY A 35 3.72 8.43 -6.35
CA GLY A 35 2.33 8.87 -6.16
C GLY A 35 1.46 7.86 -5.42
N LEU A 36 1.71 6.56 -5.62
CA LEU A 36 1.01 5.49 -4.91
C LEU A 36 1.57 5.28 -3.49
N GLN A 37 2.87 5.48 -3.31
CA GLN A 37 3.50 5.49 -1.98
C GLN A 37 2.85 6.55 -1.07
N GLY A 38 2.62 7.76 -1.56
CA GLY A 38 1.93 8.80 -0.78
C GLY A 38 0.49 8.43 -0.40
N LYS A 39 -0.24 7.75 -1.29
CA LYS A 39 -1.58 7.24 -0.98
C LYS A 39 -1.55 6.12 0.05
N LEU A 40 -0.54 5.25 0.00
CA LEU A 40 -0.35 4.19 0.97
C LEU A 40 0.01 4.74 2.35
N LEU A 41 0.90 5.73 2.43
CA LEU A 41 1.21 6.40 3.69
C LEU A 41 -0.06 6.94 4.35
N ARG A 42 -0.84 7.71 3.58
CA ARG A 42 -2.12 8.25 4.06
C ARG A 42 -3.07 7.14 4.53
N PHE A 43 -3.11 6.02 3.81
CA PHE A 43 -3.90 4.87 4.21
C PHE A 43 -3.43 4.28 5.56
N ILE A 44 -2.12 4.14 5.77
CA ILE A 44 -1.56 3.61 7.02
C ILE A 44 -1.82 4.56 8.20
N GLU A 45 -1.80 5.87 7.98
CA GLU A 45 -2.01 6.87 9.01
C GLU A 45 -3.49 7.07 9.36
N GLU A 46 -4.34 7.27 8.35
CA GLU A 46 -5.74 7.62 8.53
C GLU A 46 -6.67 6.39 8.60
N LYS A 47 -6.20 5.19 8.22
CA LYS A 47 -7.03 4.01 7.95
C LYS A 47 -8.16 4.28 6.96
N ARG A 48 -7.96 5.29 6.11
CA ARG A 48 -8.94 5.79 5.15
C ARG A 48 -8.41 5.75 3.74
N PHE A 49 -9.29 5.48 2.79
CA PHE A 49 -8.98 5.54 1.37
C PHE A 49 -10.20 5.90 0.55
N ARG A 50 -9.96 6.28 -0.71
CA ARG A 50 -11.00 6.51 -1.70
C ARG A 50 -10.87 5.50 -2.81
N ARG A 51 -12.01 5.03 -3.31
CA ARG A 51 -12.05 4.26 -4.56
C ARG A 51 -11.54 5.15 -5.70
N VAL A 52 -10.95 4.54 -6.72
CA VAL A 52 -10.64 5.25 -7.96
C VAL A 52 -11.93 5.87 -8.51
N GLY A 53 -11.88 7.17 -8.83
CA GLY A 53 -13.03 7.97 -9.27
C GLY A 53 -14.07 8.30 -8.19
N GLY A 54 -13.87 7.85 -6.95
CA GLY A 54 -14.78 8.09 -5.83
C GLY A 54 -14.41 9.34 -5.04
N THR A 55 -15.44 10.03 -4.53
CA THR A 55 -15.29 11.19 -3.65
C THR A 55 -15.47 10.85 -2.17
N LYS A 56 -16.06 9.70 -1.87
CA LYS A 56 -16.33 9.24 -0.50
C LYS A 56 -15.11 8.55 0.11
N ASP A 57 -14.68 9.03 1.27
CA ASP A 57 -13.71 8.34 2.12
C ASP A 57 -14.35 7.10 2.74
N LEU A 58 -13.60 6.00 2.73
CA LEU A 58 -13.95 4.72 3.32
C LEU A 58 -12.93 4.40 4.39
N GLU A 59 -13.41 3.89 5.52
CA GLU A 59 -12.57 3.38 6.59
C GLU A 59 -12.44 1.87 6.45
N VAL A 60 -11.27 1.35 6.82
CA VAL A 60 -11.02 -0.08 6.95
C VAL A 60 -10.15 -0.33 8.17
N ASP A 61 -10.41 -1.40 8.90
CA ASP A 61 -9.49 -1.89 9.91
C ASP A 61 -8.84 -3.19 9.46
N ALA A 62 -7.59 -3.08 9.01
CA ALA A 62 -6.80 -4.21 8.54
C ALA A 62 -5.36 -4.09 9.03
N ARG A 63 -4.74 -5.24 9.34
CA ARG A 63 -3.29 -5.32 9.56
C ARG A 63 -2.57 -5.20 8.21
N LEU A 64 -1.47 -4.45 8.16
CA LEU A 64 -0.63 -4.38 6.98
C LEU A 64 0.63 -5.23 7.15
N VAL A 65 0.96 -6.02 6.14
CA VAL A 65 2.26 -6.70 6.01
C VAL A 65 2.82 -6.36 4.63
N ALA A 66 4.04 -5.85 4.57
CA ALA A 66 4.71 -5.51 3.32
C ALA A 66 5.97 -6.38 3.15
N ALA A 67 6.27 -6.75 1.91
CA ALA A 67 7.48 -7.44 1.52
C ALA A 67 8.14 -6.73 0.34
N THR A 68 9.45 -6.89 0.22
CA THR A 68 10.22 -6.47 -0.96
C THR A 68 11.58 -7.17 -0.98
N ASN A 69 12.11 -7.34 -2.18
CA ASN A 69 13.47 -7.78 -2.44
C ASN A 69 14.46 -6.61 -2.62
N ARG A 70 13.97 -5.36 -2.70
CA ARG A 70 14.80 -4.16 -2.84
C ARG A 70 15.33 -3.70 -1.48
N ASP A 71 16.48 -3.03 -1.50
CA ASP A 71 16.98 -2.33 -0.33
C ASP A 71 16.29 -0.97 -0.22
N LEU A 72 15.25 -0.90 0.62
CA LEU A 72 14.48 0.35 0.79
C LEU A 72 15.32 1.50 1.36
N GLU A 73 16.41 1.22 2.09
CA GLU A 73 17.27 2.28 2.62
C GLU A 73 18.01 2.96 1.46
N ALA A 74 18.56 2.17 0.53
CA ALA A 74 19.18 2.69 -0.68
C ALA A 74 18.17 3.37 -1.63
N GLU A 75 16.95 2.84 -1.74
CA GLU A 75 15.88 3.46 -2.55
C GLU A 75 15.44 4.81 -1.96
N VAL A 76 15.48 4.98 -0.63
CA VAL A 76 15.23 6.28 0.02
C VAL A 76 16.34 7.27 -0.33
N GLU A 77 17.62 6.86 -0.25
CA GLU A 77 18.75 7.71 -0.63
C GLU A 77 18.73 8.12 -2.12
N ALA A 78 18.14 7.28 -2.97
CA ALA A 78 18.00 7.52 -4.41
C ALA A 78 16.71 8.25 -4.81
N ASP A 79 15.92 8.76 -3.86
CA ASP A 79 14.59 9.37 -4.08
C ASP A 79 13.56 8.44 -4.78
N GLY A 80 13.82 7.13 -4.82
CA GLY A 80 12.94 6.10 -5.38
C GLY A 80 11.85 5.66 -4.41
N PHE A 81 12.07 5.86 -3.11
CA PHE A 81 11.14 5.51 -2.05
C PHE A 81 11.02 6.63 -1.02
N ARG A 82 9.80 6.92 -0.55
CA ARG A 82 9.59 7.99 0.41
C ARG A 82 10.11 7.59 1.79
N GLU A 83 10.91 8.47 2.37
CA GLU A 83 11.48 8.32 3.71
C GLU A 83 10.39 8.15 4.80
N ASP A 84 9.30 8.93 4.73
CA ASP A 84 8.20 8.85 5.70
C ASP A 84 7.48 7.49 5.69
N LEU A 85 7.19 6.96 4.50
CA LEU A 85 6.64 5.62 4.31
C LEU A 85 7.61 4.54 4.80
N TYR A 86 8.91 4.71 4.53
CA TYR A 86 9.94 3.77 4.96
C TYR A 86 9.92 3.60 6.48
N TYR A 87 10.00 4.70 7.24
CA TYR A 87 9.97 4.63 8.69
C TYR A 87 8.64 4.11 9.23
N ARG A 88 7.52 4.39 8.55
CA ARG A 88 6.21 3.87 8.96
C ARG A 88 6.09 2.35 8.78
N LEU A 89 6.74 1.78 7.79
CA LEU A 89 6.79 0.34 7.53
C LEU A 89 7.85 -0.39 8.38
N ARG A 90 9.00 0.25 8.64
CA ARG A 90 10.16 -0.32 9.36
C ARG A 90 9.96 -0.44 10.89
N VAL A 91 8.72 -0.61 11.36
CA VAL A 91 8.42 -0.78 12.79
C VAL A 91 8.78 -2.18 13.29
N PHE A 92 8.55 -3.21 12.46
CA PHE A 92 8.85 -4.60 12.79
C PHE A 92 9.49 -5.32 11.60
N PRO A 93 10.78 -5.10 11.33
CA PRO A 93 11.46 -5.71 10.19
C PRO A 93 11.71 -7.21 10.43
N ILE A 94 11.38 -8.03 9.44
CA ILE A 94 11.70 -9.47 9.43
C ILE A 94 12.65 -9.72 8.25
N ARG A 95 13.89 -10.12 8.53
CA ARG A 95 14.84 -10.55 7.50
C ARG A 95 14.71 -12.05 7.29
N LEU A 96 14.33 -12.46 6.07
CA LEU A 96 14.25 -13.86 5.69
C LEU A 96 15.62 -14.36 5.21
N PRO A 97 16.15 -15.47 5.76
CA PRO A 97 17.40 -16.05 5.26
C PRO A 97 17.20 -16.64 3.85
N PRO A 98 18.23 -16.60 2.98
CA PRO A 98 18.18 -17.29 1.70
C PRO A 98 18.22 -18.81 1.93
N LEU A 99 17.72 -19.58 0.96
CA LEU A 99 17.76 -21.05 0.98
C LEU A 99 19.15 -21.64 0.66
N ARG A 100 20.20 -20.81 0.54
CA ARG A 100 21.53 -21.20 0.04
C ARG A 100 22.45 -21.71 1.15
#